data_AF-A0A6J6B084-F1
#
_entry.id   AF-A0A6J6B084-F1
#
_cell.length_a   1.000
_cell.length_b   1.000
_cell.length_c   1.000
_cell.angle_alpha   90.00
_cell.angle_beta   90.00
_cell.angle_gamma   90.00
#
_symmetry.space_group_name_H-M   'P 1'
#
loop_
_entity.id
_entity.type
_entity.pdbx_description
1 polymer ?
#
loop_
_entity_poly.entity_id
_entity_poly.type
_entity_poly.pdbx_seq_one_letter_code
_entity_poly.pdbx_strand_id
1 'polypeptide(L)'
;MQFGADPRALTEDIVRNLRDLFLSLMAPELVQLPKERAEIVSDQARRMGASSVVRAIEVLGEVLIEIRHAPDARLLLEVSLVKLTRQNSNTDIAALMSRIERLEAGVVANRDPTGPMTRPVLVDPNTGRAKLGGRATPLVVVPNNAPIAASTSKPASEPTITLASVPDVATNQKLEPTAGLSDDEVKRRWPEVVAAQKPMVRALFSAMNIVECRDGVITLSAPSDVHIAKSSEHLEAISLSLKTISGKQIKLNFVVGESKRNRNSKQNSPELIDEEIEEPVDLSETTKAPKGTRSSPIDELAKAFPGSRIIDDKK
;
A
#
# COMPACT_ATOMS: atom_id res chain seq x y z
N MET A 1 -37.10 2.15 -15.23
CA MET A 1 -37.59 1.46 -14.01
C MET A 1 -36.38 0.97 -13.25
N GLN A 2 -36.02 1.61 -12.13
CA GLN A 2 -35.00 1.04 -11.24
C GLN A 2 -35.65 -0.15 -10.53
N PHE A 3 -35.11 -1.35 -10.71
CA PHE A 3 -35.50 -2.50 -9.89
C PHE A 3 -35.20 -2.16 -8.43
N GLY A 4 -36.22 -2.16 -7.58
CA GLY A 4 -36.16 -1.79 -6.16
C GLY A 4 -35.49 -2.85 -5.29
N ALA A 5 -34.31 -3.32 -5.67
CA ALA A 5 -33.53 -4.22 -4.83
C ALA A 5 -32.90 -3.42 -3.68
N ASP A 6 -33.11 -3.89 -2.45
CA ASP A 6 -32.44 -3.35 -1.27
C ASP A 6 -30.91 -3.52 -1.42
N PRO A 7 -30.11 -2.43 -1.42
CA PRO A 7 -28.66 -2.50 -1.55
C PRO A 7 -28.00 -3.38 -0.48
N ARG A 8 -28.59 -3.42 0.72
CA ARG A 8 -28.08 -4.27 1.80
C ARG A 8 -28.27 -5.74 1.48
N ALA A 9 -29.49 -6.15 1.16
CA ALA A 9 -29.79 -7.53 0.76
C ALA A 9 -28.90 -7.99 -0.42
N LEU A 10 -28.73 -7.14 -1.44
CA LEU A 10 -27.83 -7.44 -2.55
C LEU A 10 -26.38 -7.65 -2.11
N THR A 11 -25.89 -6.82 -1.17
CA THR A 11 -24.53 -6.97 -0.64
C THR A 11 -24.37 -8.27 0.15
N GLU A 12 -25.36 -8.63 0.97
CA GLU A 12 -25.38 -9.90 1.72
C GLU A 12 -25.36 -11.12 0.77
N ASP A 13 -26.11 -11.07 -0.33
CA ASP A 13 -26.14 -12.11 -1.36
C ASP A 13 -24.78 -12.24 -2.08
N ILE A 14 -24.14 -11.12 -2.40
CA ILE A 14 -22.80 -11.12 -3.01
C ILE A 14 -21.78 -11.75 -2.06
N VAL A 15 -21.80 -11.38 -0.77
CA VAL A 15 -20.91 -11.96 0.25
C VAL A 15 -21.15 -13.47 0.40
N ARG A 16 -22.42 -13.91 0.40
CA ARG A 16 -22.76 -15.34 0.44
C ARG A 16 -22.16 -16.08 -0.76
N ASN A 17 -22.30 -15.54 -1.96
CA ASN A 17 -21.71 -16.14 -3.16
C ASN A 17 -20.18 -16.16 -3.08
N LEU A 18 -19.53 -15.08 -2.64
CA LEU A 18 -18.07 -15.04 -2.47
C LEU A 18 -17.57 -16.06 -1.44
N ARG A 19 -18.33 -16.30 -0.37
CA ARG A 19 -18.04 -17.37 0.59
C ARG A 19 -18.11 -18.75 -0.07
N ASP A 20 -19.11 -18.99 -0.92
CA ASP A 20 -19.22 -20.25 -1.65
C ASP A 20 -18.06 -20.43 -2.64
N LEU A 21 -17.59 -19.34 -3.28
CA LEU A 21 -16.34 -19.35 -4.07
C LEU A 21 -15.13 -19.72 -3.21
N PHE A 22 -14.98 -19.12 -2.03
CA PHE A 22 -13.87 -19.41 -1.12
C PHE A 22 -13.89 -20.88 -0.67
N LEU A 23 -15.06 -21.37 -0.24
CA LEU A 23 -15.23 -22.77 0.17
C LEU A 23 -14.95 -23.73 -0.99
N SER A 24 -15.33 -23.38 -2.21
CA SER A 24 -15.01 -24.20 -3.39
C SER A 24 -13.51 -24.35 -3.66
N LEU A 25 -12.65 -23.48 -3.12
CA LEU A 25 -11.20 -23.62 -3.20
C LEU A 25 -10.58 -24.36 -2.02
N MET A 26 -11.14 -24.21 -0.82
CA MET A 26 -10.52 -24.66 0.43
C MET A 26 -11.14 -25.95 0.99
N ALA A 27 -12.46 -26.10 0.86
CA ALA A 27 -13.25 -27.20 1.39
C ALA A 27 -14.51 -27.43 0.51
N PRO A 28 -14.35 -27.99 -0.71
CA PRO A 28 -15.43 -28.15 -1.68
C PRO A 28 -16.63 -28.97 -1.16
N GLU A 29 -16.39 -29.89 -0.22
CA GLU A 29 -17.39 -30.72 0.42
C GLU A 29 -18.38 -29.93 1.30
N LEU A 30 -18.01 -28.72 1.73
CA LEU A 30 -18.87 -27.84 2.53
C LEU A 30 -19.81 -26.98 1.67
N VAL A 31 -19.66 -27.00 0.34
CA VAL A 31 -20.47 -26.19 -0.58
C VAL A 31 -21.84 -26.84 -0.77
N GLN A 32 -22.86 -26.21 -0.19
CA GLN A 32 -24.25 -26.67 -0.25
C GLN A 32 -24.97 -26.15 -1.51
N LEU A 33 -24.46 -26.49 -2.69
CA LEU A 33 -25.05 -26.11 -3.98
C LEU A 33 -25.32 -27.34 -4.86
N PRO A 34 -26.34 -27.31 -5.73
CA PRO A 34 -26.52 -28.34 -6.76
C PRO A 34 -25.26 -28.47 -7.63
N LYS A 35 -24.96 -29.70 -8.09
CA LYS A 35 -23.70 -30.03 -8.77
C LYS A 35 -23.36 -29.08 -9.93
N GLU A 36 -24.32 -28.80 -10.81
CA GLU A 36 -24.14 -27.89 -11.96
C GLU A 36 -23.70 -26.49 -11.51
N ARG A 37 -24.26 -25.99 -10.41
CA ARG A 37 -23.93 -24.66 -9.87
C ARG A 37 -22.61 -24.68 -9.11
N ALA A 38 -22.30 -25.77 -8.40
CA ALA A 38 -21.03 -25.95 -7.73
C ALA A 38 -19.86 -25.96 -8.73
N GLU A 39 -20.03 -26.58 -9.91
CA GLU A 39 -19.03 -26.56 -10.98
C GLU A 39 -18.75 -25.12 -11.45
N ILE A 40 -19.80 -24.34 -11.76
CA ILE A 40 -19.69 -22.93 -12.16
C ILE A 40 -18.98 -22.10 -11.08
N VAL A 41 -19.38 -22.25 -9.82
CA VAL A 41 -18.78 -21.52 -8.70
C VAL A 41 -17.31 -21.91 -8.52
N SER A 42 -16.97 -23.19 -8.69
CA SER A 42 -15.58 -23.65 -8.62
C SER A 42 -14.70 -23.07 -9.73
N ASP A 43 -15.23 -22.95 -10.95
CA ASP A 43 -14.54 -22.31 -12.08
C ASP A 43 -14.33 -20.82 -11.85
N GLN A 44 -15.36 -20.12 -11.35
CA GLN A 44 -15.26 -18.72 -10.97
C GLN A 44 -14.22 -18.50 -9.88
N ALA A 45 -14.22 -19.35 -8.84
CA ALA A 45 -13.28 -19.26 -7.74
C ALA A 45 -11.84 -19.46 -8.22
N ARG A 46 -11.58 -20.44 -9.11
CA ARG A 46 -10.26 -20.64 -9.73
C ARG A 46 -9.78 -19.43 -10.51
N ARG A 47 -10.66 -18.78 -11.28
CA ARG A 47 -10.34 -17.59 -12.08
C ARG A 47 -10.09 -16.35 -11.22
N MET A 48 -10.80 -16.20 -10.10
CA MET A 48 -10.63 -15.07 -9.19
C MET A 48 -9.42 -15.22 -8.27
N GLY A 49 -9.15 -16.44 -7.80
CA GLY A 49 -8.12 -16.76 -6.82
C GLY A 49 -8.50 -16.40 -5.38
N ALA A 50 -7.99 -17.18 -4.42
CA ALA A 50 -8.37 -17.07 -3.01
C ALA A 50 -8.16 -15.66 -2.42
N SER A 51 -7.02 -15.02 -2.68
CA SER A 51 -6.71 -13.69 -2.13
C SER A 51 -7.70 -12.61 -2.60
N SER A 52 -8.11 -12.65 -3.87
CA SER A 52 -9.10 -11.71 -4.41
C SER A 52 -10.48 -11.93 -3.81
N VAL A 53 -10.87 -13.19 -3.60
CA VAL A 53 -12.15 -13.55 -2.98
C VAL A 53 -12.20 -13.09 -1.52
N VAL A 54 -11.15 -13.36 -0.73
CA VAL A 54 -11.07 -12.93 0.68
C VAL A 54 -11.12 -11.40 0.78
N ARG A 55 -10.33 -10.70 -0.04
CA ARG A 55 -10.36 -9.23 -0.11
C ARG A 55 -11.78 -8.70 -0.41
N ALA A 56 -12.47 -9.33 -1.36
CA ALA A 56 -13.83 -8.92 -1.70
C ALA A 56 -14.80 -9.12 -0.54
N ILE A 57 -14.66 -10.22 0.22
CA ILE A 57 -15.47 -10.47 1.42
C ILE A 57 -15.18 -9.43 2.51
N GLU A 58 -13.92 -9.09 2.76
CA GLU A 58 -13.53 -8.09 3.77
C GLU A 58 -14.11 -6.72 3.44
N VAL A 59 -13.89 -6.23 2.21
CA VAL A 59 -14.40 -4.91 1.78
C VAL A 59 -15.93 -4.87 1.83
N LEU A 60 -16.61 -5.90 1.35
CA LEU A 60 -18.08 -5.93 1.40
C LEU A 60 -18.62 -6.13 2.83
N GLY A 61 -17.85 -6.76 3.72
CA GLY A 61 -18.15 -6.84 5.14
C GLY A 61 -18.13 -5.48 5.82
N GLU A 62 -17.13 -4.63 5.51
CA GLU A 62 -17.09 -3.24 5.99
C GLU A 62 -18.27 -2.42 5.44
N VAL A 63 -18.58 -2.56 4.16
CA VAL A 63 -19.72 -1.92 3.50
C VAL A 63 -21.05 -2.27 4.18
N LEU A 64 -21.26 -3.53 4.55
CA LEU A 64 -22.48 -3.95 5.27
C LEU A 64 -22.65 -3.24 6.62
N ILE A 65 -21.54 -2.92 7.29
CA ILE A 65 -21.57 -2.16 8.54
C ILE A 65 -21.90 -0.69 8.25
N GLU A 66 -21.22 -0.08 7.26
CA GLU A 66 -21.41 1.33 6.91
C GLU A 66 -22.82 1.63 6.37
N ILE A 67 -23.41 0.72 5.61
CA ILE A 67 -24.76 0.84 5.04
C ILE A 67 -25.82 1.14 6.13
N ARG A 68 -25.64 0.65 7.37
CA ARG A 68 -26.60 0.89 8.47
C ARG A 68 -26.78 2.38 8.79
N HIS A 69 -25.75 3.18 8.58
CA HIS A 69 -25.70 4.60 8.95
C HIS A 69 -25.55 5.51 7.74
N ALA A 70 -25.44 4.95 6.54
CA ALA A 70 -25.21 5.70 5.32
C ALA A 70 -26.50 6.44 4.88
N PRO A 71 -26.41 7.73 4.51
CA PRO A 71 -27.55 8.47 3.96
C PRO A 71 -27.97 7.94 2.59
N ASP A 72 -27.04 7.35 1.83
CA ASP A 72 -27.30 6.64 0.57
C ASP A 72 -26.51 5.33 0.53
N ALA A 73 -27.17 4.23 0.88
CA ALA A 73 -26.60 2.88 0.87
C ALA A 73 -26.23 2.40 -0.54
N ARG A 74 -26.95 2.86 -1.56
CA ARG A 74 -26.72 2.44 -2.94
C ARG A 74 -25.41 3.03 -3.46
N LEU A 75 -25.18 4.32 -3.23
CA LEU A 75 -23.93 4.97 -3.61
C LEU A 75 -22.73 4.27 -2.95
N LEU A 76 -22.88 3.89 -1.68
CA LEU A 76 -21.84 3.19 -0.93
C LEU A 76 -21.46 1.85 -1.57
N LEU A 77 -22.47 1.05 -1.96
CA LEU A 77 -22.24 -0.20 -2.69
C LEU A 77 -21.60 0.06 -4.07
N GLU A 78 -22.10 1.02 -4.84
CA GLU A 78 -21.58 1.35 -6.18
C GLU A 78 -20.09 1.73 -6.14
N VAL A 79 -19.70 2.63 -5.23
CA VAL A 79 -18.32 3.04 -5.03
C VAL A 79 -17.44 1.86 -4.59
N SER A 80 -17.95 0.98 -3.75
CA SER A 80 -17.20 -0.17 -3.23
C SER A 80 -16.96 -1.23 -4.29
N LEU A 81 -17.95 -1.52 -5.14
CA LEU A 81 -17.76 -2.40 -6.29
C LEU A 81 -16.72 -1.83 -7.27
N VAL A 82 -16.74 -0.52 -7.53
CA VAL A 82 -15.70 0.13 -8.35
C VAL A 82 -14.32 -0.03 -7.70
N LYS A 83 -14.20 0.16 -6.38
CA LYS A 83 -12.94 -0.06 -5.64
C LYS A 83 -12.44 -1.50 -5.77
N LEU A 84 -13.32 -2.50 -5.75
CA LEU A 84 -12.96 -3.91 -5.89
C LEU A 84 -12.43 -4.26 -7.29
N THR A 85 -12.94 -3.61 -8.33
CA THR A 85 -12.45 -3.82 -9.70
C THR A 85 -11.06 -3.24 -9.95
N ARG A 86 -10.56 -2.36 -9.08
CA ARG A 86 -9.18 -1.83 -9.19
C ARG A 86 -8.18 -2.89 -8.73
N GLN A 87 -7.41 -3.39 -9.70
CA GLN A 87 -6.35 -4.39 -9.53
C GLN A 87 -5.16 -3.93 -8.66
N ASN A 88 -5.02 -2.62 -8.41
CA ASN A 88 -3.77 -2.01 -7.93
C ASN A 88 -3.90 -1.08 -6.72
N SER A 89 -5.02 -1.04 -6.00
CA SER A 89 -5.13 -0.11 -4.87
C SER A 89 -4.43 -0.60 -3.60
N ASN A 90 -3.78 -1.77 -3.62
CA ASN A 90 -3.07 -2.25 -2.44
C ASN A 90 -1.60 -1.81 -2.48
N THR A 91 -1.31 -0.75 -1.75
CA THR A 91 0.04 -0.36 -1.30
C THR A 91 0.49 -1.16 -0.08
N ASP A 92 -0.20 -2.26 0.26
CA ASP A 92 0.27 -3.20 1.26
C ASP A 92 1.48 -3.99 0.75
N ILE A 93 2.50 -4.05 1.59
CA ILE A 93 3.81 -4.66 1.29
C ILE A 93 3.62 -6.16 0.99
N ALA A 94 2.70 -6.84 1.69
CA ALA A 94 2.41 -8.25 1.44
C ALA A 94 1.83 -8.49 0.04
N ALA A 95 0.93 -7.62 -0.42
CA ALA A 95 0.35 -7.70 -1.76
C ALA A 95 1.37 -7.40 -2.87
N LEU A 96 2.33 -6.51 -2.60
CA LEU A 96 3.47 -6.27 -3.48
C LEU A 96 4.39 -7.49 -3.56
N MET A 97 4.72 -8.12 -2.42
CA MET A 97 5.52 -9.34 -2.38
C MET A 97 4.86 -10.50 -3.15
N SER A 98 3.58 -10.80 -2.89
CA SER A 98 2.88 -11.86 -3.63
C SER A 98 2.76 -11.56 -5.13
N ARG A 99 2.75 -10.29 -5.54
CA ARG A 99 2.78 -9.93 -6.97
C ARG A 99 4.16 -10.16 -7.57
N ILE A 100 5.22 -9.87 -6.83
CA ILE A 100 6.60 -10.15 -7.24
C ILE A 100 6.80 -11.67 -7.35
N GLU A 101 6.40 -12.45 -6.35
CA GLU A 101 6.50 -13.92 -6.37
C GLU A 101 5.76 -14.53 -7.57
N ARG A 102 4.56 -14.03 -7.91
CA ARG A 102 3.84 -14.47 -9.13
C ARG A 102 4.55 -14.06 -10.42
N LEU A 103 5.16 -12.87 -10.45
CA LEU A 103 5.94 -12.42 -11.60
C LEU A 103 7.22 -13.26 -11.74
N GLU A 104 7.89 -13.59 -10.65
CA GLU A 104 9.08 -14.45 -10.64
C GLU A 104 8.73 -15.88 -11.03
N ALA A 105 7.66 -16.45 -10.48
CA ALA A 105 7.16 -17.76 -10.87
C ALA A 105 6.72 -17.80 -12.34
N GLY A 106 6.08 -16.73 -12.83
CA GLY A 106 5.70 -16.57 -14.23
C GLY A 106 6.91 -16.40 -15.15
N VAL A 107 7.97 -15.72 -14.72
CA VAL A 107 9.22 -15.55 -15.48
C VAL A 107 10.00 -16.87 -15.55
N VAL A 108 9.96 -17.70 -14.50
CA VAL A 108 10.56 -19.04 -14.50
C VAL A 108 9.74 -20.03 -15.34
N ALA A 109 8.41 -19.92 -15.34
CA ALA A 109 7.53 -20.76 -16.16
C ALA A 109 7.51 -20.37 -17.65
N ASN A 110 7.84 -19.12 -18.01
CA ASN A 110 7.73 -18.61 -19.39
C ASN A 110 9.04 -18.72 -20.19
N ARG A 111 9.73 -19.87 -20.09
CA ARG A 111 10.84 -20.25 -20.97
C ARG A 111 10.38 -20.92 -22.28
N ASP A 112 9.12 -20.74 -22.67
CA ASP A 112 8.62 -21.05 -24.02
C ASP A 112 8.40 -19.75 -24.82
N PRO A 113 9.24 -19.44 -25.82
CA PRO A 113 9.22 -18.17 -26.55
C PRO A 113 8.03 -17.99 -27.54
N THR A 114 6.96 -18.79 -27.44
CA THR A 114 5.90 -18.82 -28.46
C THR A 114 4.47 -18.58 -27.94
N GLY A 115 4.30 -18.23 -26.66
CA GLY A 115 3.00 -17.81 -26.11
C GLY A 115 2.74 -16.31 -26.31
N PRO A 116 1.50 -15.86 -26.64
CA PRO A 116 1.19 -14.45 -26.83
C PRO A 116 1.33 -13.71 -25.49
N MET A 117 2.44 -12.98 -25.36
CA MET A 117 2.72 -12.12 -24.22
C MET A 117 1.81 -10.87 -24.32
N THR A 118 0.75 -10.80 -23.52
CA THR A 118 -0.06 -9.57 -23.40
C THR A 118 0.78 -8.48 -22.74
N ARG A 119 1.40 -7.64 -23.58
CA ARG A 119 2.14 -6.45 -23.14
C ARG A 119 1.15 -5.45 -22.53
N PRO A 120 1.39 -4.93 -21.31
CA PRO A 120 0.55 -3.88 -20.75
C PRO A 120 0.61 -2.67 -21.68
N VAL A 121 -0.56 -2.18 -22.11
CA VAL A 121 -0.65 -0.97 -22.93
C VAL A 121 -0.17 0.20 -22.09
N LEU A 122 0.85 0.91 -22.58
CA LEU A 122 1.27 2.19 -22.03
C LEU A 122 0.09 3.18 -22.15
N VAL A 123 -0.51 3.49 -21.01
CA VAL A 123 -1.52 4.54 -20.85
C VAL A 123 -0.81 5.87 -20.66
N ASP A 124 -1.25 6.88 -21.40
CA ASP A 124 -0.72 8.24 -21.29
C ASP A 124 -1.16 8.88 -19.95
N PRO A 125 -0.22 9.34 -19.10
CA PRO A 125 -0.54 9.85 -17.76
C PRO A 125 -1.44 11.10 -17.76
N ASN A 126 -1.52 11.85 -18.86
CA ASN A 126 -2.39 13.04 -18.94
C ASN A 126 -3.82 12.75 -19.40
N THR A 127 -4.10 11.61 -20.02
CA THR A 127 -5.42 11.35 -20.64
C THR A 127 -6.03 9.99 -20.29
N GLY A 128 -5.30 9.09 -19.65
CA GLY A 128 -5.80 7.79 -19.20
C GLY A 128 -6.26 6.86 -20.35
N ARG A 129 -5.92 7.18 -21.60
CA ARG A 129 -6.32 6.42 -22.79
C ARG A 129 -5.16 5.57 -23.31
N ALA A 130 -5.49 4.34 -23.70
CA ALA A 130 -4.60 3.39 -24.34
C ALA A 130 -4.21 3.85 -25.76
N LYS A 131 -2.92 3.96 -26.08
CA LYS A 131 -2.47 4.17 -27.47
C LYS A 131 -2.69 2.89 -28.28
N LEU A 132 -3.79 2.83 -29.04
CA LEU A 132 -4.01 1.84 -30.09
C LEU A 132 -3.37 2.34 -31.39
N GLY A 133 -2.37 1.63 -31.91
CA GLY A 133 -1.86 1.92 -33.25
C GLY A 133 -0.54 1.22 -33.60
N GLY A 134 -0.65 0.08 -34.30
CA GLY A 134 0.48 -0.59 -34.95
C GLY A 134 -0.03 -1.69 -35.88
N ARG A 135 -0.08 -1.40 -37.18
CA ARG A 135 -0.62 -2.25 -38.27
C ARG A 135 0.10 -3.60 -38.34
N ALA A 136 -0.67 -4.68 -38.45
CA ALA A 136 -0.19 -6.01 -38.81
C ALA A 136 -0.03 -6.14 -40.34
N THR A 137 1.15 -6.56 -40.80
CA THR A 137 1.35 -7.15 -42.14
C THR A 137 1.57 -8.65 -41.97
N PRO A 138 0.85 -9.53 -42.68
CA PRO A 138 1.09 -10.97 -42.58
C PRO A 138 2.31 -11.35 -43.45
N LEU A 139 3.33 -11.94 -42.84
CA LEU A 139 4.39 -12.64 -43.57
C LEU A 139 3.99 -14.11 -43.71
N VAL A 140 3.88 -14.55 -44.95
CA VAL A 140 3.67 -15.92 -45.40
C VAL A 140 4.87 -16.79 -44.99
N VAL A 141 4.63 -17.92 -44.33
CA VAL A 141 5.63 -18.97 -44.09
C VAL A 141 5.36 -20.12 -45.05
N VAL A 142 6.31 -20.41 -45.91
CA VAL A 142 6.36 -21.63 -46.74
C VAL A 142 7.15 -22.69 -45.96
N PRO A 143 6.64 -23.92 -45.79
CA PRO A 143 7.41 -25.00 -45.16
C PRO A 143 8.28 -25.68 -46.21
N ASN A 144 9.57 -25.84 -45.93
CA ASN A 144 10.41 -26.80 -46.65
C ASN A 144 10.82 -27.92 -45.71
N ASN A 145 10.55 -29.14 -46.16
CA ASN A 145 10.73 -30.39 -45.44
C ASN A 145 11.96 -31.12 -46.01
N ALA A 146 12.43 -32.10 -45.23
CA ALA A 146 13.26 -33.25 -45.62
C ALA A 146 14.80 -33.15 -45.37
N PRO A 147 15.47 -34.31 -45.15
CA PRO A 147 16.08 -34.68 -43.87
C PRO A 147 17.56 -35.11 -44.06
N ILE A 148 18.22 -35.71 -43.06
CA ILE A 148 19.09 -36.91 -43.20
C ILE A 148 19.83 -37.24 -41.87
N ALA A 149 19.80 -38.55 -41.58
CA ALA A 149 20.73 -39.40 -40.83
C ALA A 149 20.80 -39.37 -39.29
N ALA A 150 20.40 -40.52 -38.76
CA ALA A 150 20.58 -41.06 -37.43
C ALA A 150 21.99 -41.63 -37.19
N SER A 151 22.37 -41.79 -35.91
CA SER A 151 23.16 -42.90 -35.29
C SER A 151 23.62 -42.42 -33.89
N THR A 152 22.97 -42.79 -32.77
CA THR A 152 23.08 -44.02 -31.93
C THR A 152 23.91 -43.84 -30.64
N SER A 153 23.39 -44.48 -29.59
CA SER A 153 23.98 -44.96 -28.30
C SER A 153 24.33 -43.98 -27.15
N LYS A 154 23.47 -44.09 -26.12
CA LYS A 154 23.62 -43.99 -24.64
C LYS A 154 24.73 -44.96 -24.10
N PRO A 155 25.06 -45.05 -22.77
CA PRO A 155 25.15 -44.11 -21.63
C PRO A 155 26.51 -44.14 -20.86
N ALA A 156 26.67 -43.15 -19.96
CA ALA A 156 27.25 -43.21 -18.59
C ALA A 156 28.72 -43.60 -18.35
N SER A 157 29.46 -42.68 -17.71
CA SER A 157 30.19 -42.89 -16.43
C SER A 157 30.85 -41.57 -15.97
N GLU A 158 30.50 -41.10 -14.77
CA GLU A 158 31.39 -40.35 -13.86
C GLU A 158 32.39 -41.35 -13.21
N PRO A 159 33.48 -40.98 -12.48
CA PRO A 159 33.78 -39.69 -11.83
C PRO A 159 35.27 -39.22 -11.87
N THR A 160 35.55 -38.11 -11.18
CA THR A 160 36.78 -37.83 -10.38
C THR A 160 37.87 -36.87 -10.93
N ILE A 161 37.83 -35.63 -10.41
CA ILE A 161 38.91 -34.76 -9.85
C ILE A 161 40.24 -34.60 -10.64
N THR A 162 40.64 -33.35 -10.94
CA THR A 162 41.91 -32.68 -10.50
C THR A 162 42.08 -31.28 -11.10
N LEU A 163 42.73 -30.41 -10.31
CA LEU A 163 42.98 -28.98 -10.42
C LEU A 163 43.73 -28.46 -11.67
N ALA A 164 43.58 -27.15 -11.83
CA ALA A 164 44.53 -26.15 -12.35
C ALA A 164 44.41 -25.76 -13.84
N SER A 165 43.99 -24.51 -14.08
CA SER A 165 44.86 -23.44 -14.61
C SER A 165 44.05 -22.20 -15.02
N VAL A 166 44.61 -21.02 -14.72
CA VAL A 166 44.19 -19.68 -15.19
C VAL A 166 44.98 -19.38 -16.48
N PRO A 167 44.41 -18.66 -17.45
CA PRO A 167 44.92 -17.32 -17.82
C PRO A 167 43.75 -16.34 -18.07
N ASP A 168 43.69 -15.18 -17.43
CA ASP A 168 44.31 -13.89 -17.80
C ASP A 168 43.91 -13.35 -19.19
N VAL A 169 42.92 -12.44 -19.20
CA VAL A 169 42.87 -11.27 -20.11
C VAL A 169 42.23 -10.11 -19.34
N ALA A 170 43.06 -9.14 -19.02
CA ALA A 170 42.66 -7.81 -18.57
C ALA A 170 41.85 -7.06 -19.63
N THR A 171 40.80 -6.34 -19.22
CA THR A 171 40.48 -5.05 -19.82
C THR A 171 40.10 -4.06 -18.73
N ASN A 172 40.90 -3.00 -18.70
CA ASN A 172 41.01 -1.95 -17.72
C ASN A 172 40.02 -0.81 -18.07
N GLN A 173 39.30 -0.27 -17.08
CA GLN A 173 38.80 1.12 -16.94
C GLN A 173 37.75 1.15 -15.82
N LYS A 174 37.72 2.05 -14.83
CA LYS A 174 38.52 3.25 -14.55
C LYS A 174 38.04 3.79 -13.18
N LEU A 175 39.00 4.00 -12.26
CA LEU A 175 38.99 4.90 -11.09
C LEU A 175 38.05 4.59 -9.91
N GLU A 176 38.60 3.84 -8.96
CA GLU A 176 38.40 4.04 -7.51
C GLU A 176 38.57 5.52 -7.11
N PRO A 177 37.80 5.98 -6.11
CA PRO A 177 38.46 6.46 -4.91
C PRO A 177 37.97 5.75 -3.65
N THR A 178 38.86 4.93 -3.10
CA THR A 178 39.11 4.73 -1.68
C THR A 178 37.96 4.08 -0.90
N ALA A 179 38.12 2.79 -0.61
CA ALA A 179 37.71 2.08 0.60
C ALA A 179 36.92 2.92 1.65
N GLY A 180 35.63 3.10 1.37
CA GLY A 180 34.60 3.58 2.28
C GLY A 180 33.29 2.96 1.82
N LEU A 181 32.40 2.61 2.75
CA LEU A 181 31.16 1.88 2.41
C LEU A 181 30.41 2.59 1.27
N SER A 182 29.88 1.81 0.33
CA SER A 182 29.15 2.32 -0.83
C SER A 182 27.94 3.16 -0.39
N ASP A 183 27.58 4.16 -1.20
CA ASP A 183 26.45 5.08 -0.94
C ASP A 183 25.14 4.33 -0.62
N ASP A 184 24.96 3.13 -1.18
CA ASP A 184 23.79 2.27 -0.92
C ASP A 184 23.86 1.57 0.45
N GLU A 185 25.05 1.26 0.95
CA GLU A 185 25.22 0.73 2.32
C GLU A 185 24.96 1.83 3.36
N VAL A 186 25.34 3.08 3.07
CA VAL A 186 25.00 4.24 3.92
C VAL A 186 23.49 4.42 4.03
N LYS A 187 22.73 4.27 2.93
CA LYS A 187 21.25 4.29 2.96
C LYS A 187 20.66 3.17 3.82
N ARG A 188 21.22 1.95 3.71
CA ARG A 188 20.77 0.79 4.50
C ARG A 188 20.99 0.97 6.00
N ARG A 189 22.09 1.62 6.38
CA ARG A 189 22.45 1.86 7.79
C ARG A 189 21.84 3.12 8.39
N TRP A 190 21.21 3.99 7.60
CA TRP A 190 20.58 5.22 8.08
C TRP A 190 19.62 5.02 9.28
N PRO A 191 18.71 4.03 9.29
CA PRO A 191 17.82 3.81 10.45
C PRO A 191 18.59 3.46 11.73
N GLU A 192 19.69 2.72 11.60
CA GLU A 192 20.59 2.36 12.72
C GLU A 192 21.31 3.61 13.25
N VAL A 193 21.81 4.47 12.35
CA VAL A 193 22.47 5.74 12.70
C VAL A 193 21.54 6.65 13.47
N VAL A 194 20.29 6.80 13.02
CA VAL A 194 19.27 7.62 13.66
C VAL A 194 18.83 7.03 15.00
N ALA A 195 18.70 5.70 15.10
CA ALA A 195 18.31 5.01 16.33
C ALA A 195 19.37 5.14 17.44
N ALA A 196 20.65 5.20 17.08
CA ALA A 196 21.78 5.35 18.01
C ALA A 196 21.94 6.78 18.59
N GLN A 197 21.19 7.77 18.09
CA GLN A 197 21.27 9.14 18.58
C GLN A 197 20.49 9.38 19.88
N LYS A 198 20.79 10.52 20.53
CA LYS A 198 20.01 11.02 21.68
C LYS A 198 18.53 11.19 21.31
N PRO A 199 17.58 11.05 22.27
CA PRO A 199 16.14 11.06 21.99
C PRO A 199 15.64 12.25 21.15
N MET A 200 16.19 13.44 21.40
CA MET A 200 15.83 14.67 20.69
C MET A 200 16.27 14.65 19.22
N VAL A 201 17.52 14.25 18.94
CA VAL A 201 18.06 14.14 17.58
C VAL A 201 17.35 13.01 16.82
N ARG A 202 17.11 11.88 17.50
CA ARG A 202 16.34 10.76 16.92
C ARG A 202 14.95 11.21 16.48
N ALA A 203 14.26 12.04 17.27
CA ALA A 203 12.92 12.54 16.91
C ALA A 203 12.93 13.50 15.71
N LEU A 204 13.97 14.31 15.56
CA LEU A 204 14.08 15.24 14.44
C LEU A 204 14.38 14.54 13.11
N PHE A 205 15.26 13.54 13.14
CA PHE A 205 15.71 12.86 11.92
C PHE A 205 14.92 11.60 11.58
N SER A 206 14.10 11.05 12.49
CA SER A 206 13.16 9.96 12.17
C SER A 206 12.06 10.41 11.20
N ALA A 207 11.73 11.70 11.20
CA ALA A 207 10.75 12.28 10.29
C ALA A 207 11.34 12.60 8.89
N MET A 208 12.65 12.37 8.68
CA MET A 208 13.33 12.69 7.43
C MET A 208 13.62 11.44 6.61
N ASN A 209 13.36 11.53 5.31
CA ASN A 209 13.67 10.46 4.35
C ASN A 209 14.88 10.85 3.51
N ILE A 210 15.71 9.85 3.15
CA ILE A 210 16.80 10.06 2.20
C ILE A 210 16.21 10.12 0.78
N VAL A 211 16.42 11.23 0.09
CA VAL A 211 16.01 11.44 -1.31
C VAL A 211 17.10 10.95 -2.24
N GLU A 212 18.35 11.32 -1.97
CA GLU A 212 19.49 11.02 -2.79
C GLU A 212 20.74 10.87 -1.91
N CYS A 213 21.64 9.96 -2.28
CA CYS A 213 22.98 9.87 -1.72
C CYS A 213 23.92 9.73 -2.91
N ARG A 214 24.78 10.72 -3.10
CA ARG A 214 25.74 10.74 -4.21
C ARG A 214 27.02 11.44 -3.78
N ASP A 215 28.16 10.83 -4.08
CA ASP A 215 29.49 11.44 -3.90
C ASP A 215 29.74 11.96 -2.47
N GLY A 216 29.24 11.26 -1.45
CA GLY A 216 29.38 11.65 -0.04
C GLY A 216 28.50 12.83 0.39
N VAL A 217 27.47 13.17 -0.40
CA VAL A 217 26.41 14.12 -0.02
C VAL A 217 25.09 13.37 0.08
N ILE A 218 24.45 13.44 1.25
CA ILE A 218 23.10 12.89 1.49
C ILE A 218 22.11 14.04 1.47
N THR A 219 21.08 13.94 0.63
CA THR A 219 19.96 14.87 0.58
C THR A 219 18.77 14.28 1.34
N LEU A 220 18.37 14.96 2.41
CA LEU A 220 17.25 14.59 3.26
C LEU A 220 16.01 15.42 2.93
N SER A 221 14.85 14.78 2.78
CA SER A 221 13.57 15.47 2.69
C SER A 221 13.01 15.73 4.08
N ALA A 222 12.82 17.00 4.44
CA ALA A 222 12.14 17.40 5.66
C ALA A 222 10.66 17.72 5.40
N PRO A 223 9.75 17.50 6.40
CA PRO A 223 8.33 17.81 6.24
C PRO A 223 7.98 19.31 6.18
N SER A 224 8.81 20.18 6.76
CA SER A 224 8.62 21.65 6.75
C SER A 224 9.95 22.39 6.93
N ASP A 225 9.98 23.68 6.59
CA ASP A 225 11.15 24.55 6.78
C ASP A 225 11.57 24.67 8.25
N VAL A 226 10.60 24.65 9.17
CA VAL A 226 10.87 24.68 10.61
C VAL A 226 11.62 23.41 11.05
N HIS A 227 11.32 22.26 10.44
CA HIS A 227 12.07 21.02 10.69
C HIS A 227 13.49 21.10 10.13
N ILE A 228 13.69 21.73 8.97
CA ILE A 228 15.03 21.96 8.41
C ILE A 228 15.85 22.81 9.37
N ALA A 229 15.33 23.95 9.83
CA ALA A 229 16.03 24.84 10.75
C ALA A 229 16.45 24.12 12.06
N LYS A 230 15.52 23.40 12.71
CA LYS A 230 15.83 22.65 13.95
C LYS A 230 16.79 21.49 13.75
N SER A 231 16.72 20.80 12.61
CA SER A 231 17.65 19.71 12.30
C SER A 231 19.06 20.22 11.98
N SER A 232 19.18 21.43 11.42
CA SER A 232 20.47 22.03 11.09
C SER A 232 21.35 22.27 12.33
N GLU A 233 20.74 22.57 13.48
CA GLU A 233 21.41 22.73 14.78
C GLU A 233 22.04 21.43 15.30
N HIS A 234 21.54 20.27 14.84
CA HIS A 234 21.98 18.95 15.32
C HIS A 234 22.66 18.09 14.25
N LEU A 235 23.13 18.72 13.17
CA LEU A 235 23.87 18.05 12.08
C LEU A 235 25.17 17.39 12.54
N GLU A 236 25.88 18.02 13.48
CA GLU A 236 27.20 17.56 13.91
C GLU A 236 27.12 16.14 14.49
N ALA A 237 26.13 15.86 15.33
CA ALA A 237 25.94 14.55 15.95
C ALA A 237 25.78 13.43 14.90
N ILE A 238 24.97 13.67 13.87
CA ILE A 238 24.72 12.68 12.81
C ILE A 238 25.93 12.58 11.87
N SER A 239 26.56 13.70 11.52
CA SER A 239 27.76 13.68 10.69
C SER A 239 28.90 12.89 11.34
N LEU A 240 29.05 12.96 12.67
CA LEU A 240 30.03 12.18 13.42
C LEU A 240 29.71 10.69 13.38
N SER A 241 28.45 10.29 13.61
CA SER A 241 28.06 8.89 13.54
C SER A 241 28.17 8.32 12.12
N LEU A 242 27.81 9.11 11.10
CA LEU A 242 28.01 8.76 9.69
C LEU A 242 29.50 8.64 9.35
N LYS A 243 30.37 9.49 9.91
CA LYS A 243 31.82 9.39 9.75
C LYS A 243 32.38 8.13 10.40
N THR A 244 31.91 7.77 11.60
CA THR A 244 32.31 6.51 12.27
C THR A 244 31.96 5.30 11.44
N ILE A 245 30.80 5.32 10.77
CA ILE A 245 30.32 4.20 9.98
C ILE A 245 30.97 4.18 8.60
N SER A 246 30.87 5.26 7.83
CA SER A 246 31.33 5.34 6.43
C SER A 246 32.86 5.47 6.29
N GLY A 247 33.55 5.93 7.34
CA GLY A 247 34.98 6.30 7.29
C GLY A 247 35.26 7.59 6.52
N LYS A 248 34.27 8.12 5.79
CA LYS A 248 34.32 9.39 5.04
C LYS A 248 33.44 10.44 5.71
N GLN A 249 33.80 11.72 5.52
CA GLN A 249 32.97 12.82 6.00
C GLN A 249 31.82 13.03 5.01
N ILE A 250 30.60 12.75 5.46
CA ILE A 250 29.39 12.91 4.66
C ILE A 250 28.78 14.29 4.93
N LYS A 251 28.48 15.04 3.87
CA LYS A 251 27.74 16.31 3.95
C LYS A 251 26.24 16.06 3.85
N LEU A 252 25.46 16.77 4.65
CA LEU A 252 24.01 16.67 4.69
C LEU A 252 23.39 17.92 4.06
N ASN A 253 22.56 17.71 3.04
CA ASN A 253 21.73 18.74 2.43
C ASN A 253 20.27 18.47 2.76
N PHE A 254 19.47 19.53 2.86
CA PHE A 254 18.05 19.44 3.11
C PHE A 254 17.26 19.96 1.92
N VAL A 255 16.18 19.27 1.59
CA VAL A 255 15.18 19.72 0.63
C VAL A 255 13.81 19.62 1.28
N VAL A 256 12.94 20.60 1.03
CA VAL A 256 11.54 20.53 1.47
C VAL A 256 10.83 19.49 0.62
N GLY A 257 10.42 18.39 1.24
CA GLY A 257 9.60 17.38 0.56
C GLY A 257 8.14 17.78 0.62
N GLU A 258 7.40 17.64 -0.48
CA GLU A 258 5.94 17.72 -0.43
C GLU A 258 5.41 16.69 0.57
N SER A 259 4.67 17.18 1.57
CA SER A 259 4.17 16.38 2.68
C SER A 259 3.27 15.24 2.20
N LYS A 260 3.83 14.03 2.04
CA LYS A 260 3.03 12.80 2.13
C LYS A 260 2.80 12.52 3.61
N ARG A 261 1.78 13.20 4.16
CA ARG A 261 1.29 13.06 5.53
C ARG A 261 1.05 11.56 5.82
N ASN A 262 1.93 10.99 6.64
CA ASN A 262 1.89 9.60 7.07
C ASN A 262 0.61 9.38 7.88
N ARG A 263 -0.36 8.65 7.32
CA ARG A 263 -1.71 8.41 7.88
C ARG A 263 -1.74 7.42 9.05
N ASN A 264 -0.62 7.19 9.73
CA ASN A 264 -0.46 6.13 10.71
C ASN A 264 -0.27 6.60 12.16
N SER A 265 -0.97 7.66 12.56
CA SER A 265 -1.22 7.95 13.98
C SER A 265 -2.71 8.13 14.20
N LYS A 266 -3.32 7.16 14.91
CA LYS A 266 -4.62 7.29 15.56
C LYS A 266 -4.70 8.64 16.28
N GLN A 267 -5.72 9.44 15.97
CA GLN A 267 -6.23 10.46 16.88
C GLN A 267 -7.76 10.42 16.81
N ASN A 268 -8.31 9.74 17.81
CA ASN A 268 -9.66 9.96 18.29
C ASN A 268 -9.57 11.25 19.14
N SER A 269 -9.89 12.40 18.55
CA SER A 269 -10.20 13.67 19.22
C SER A 269 -10.80 14.62 18.16
N PRO A 270 -12.00 15.18 18.36
CA PRO A 270 -12.54 16.17 17.44
C PRO A 270 -11.88 17.52 17.75
N GLU A 271 -10.97 17.95 16.87
CA GLU A 271 -10.38 19.28 16.94
C GLU A 271 -11.16 20.18 15.98
N LEU A 272 -11.82 21.17 16.58
CA LEU A 272 -12.63 22.20 15.95
C LEU A 272 -11.76 22.97 14.94
N ILE A 273 -12.31 23.16 13.74
CA ILE A 273 -11.72 23.99 12.71
C ILE A 273 -12.04 25.44 13.11
N ASP A 274 -11.04 26.20 13.56
CA ASP A 274 -11.08 27.66 13.55
C ASP A 274 -10.96 28.11 12.09
N GLU A 275 -12.09 28.13 11.39
CA GLU A 275 -12.24 28.94 10.17
C GLU A 275 -12.63 30.34 10.61
N GLU A 276 -11.67 31.26 10.49
CA GLU A 276 -11.84 32.70 10.61
C GLU A 276 -12.70 33.18 9.44
N ILE A 277 -14.02 33.02 9.56
CA ILE A 277 -15.03 33.58 8.67
C ILE A 277 -15.28 35.01 9.16
N GLU A 278 -14.61 36.00 8.57
CA GLU A 278 -15.00 37.41 8.69
C GLU A 278 -16.28 37.68 7.90
N GLU A 279 -17.41 37.13 8.38
CA GLU A 279 -18.74 37.63 8.01
C GLU A 279 -19.15 38.72 9.01
N PRO A 280 -19.51 39.94 8.57
CA PRO A 280 -20.01 40.97 9.48
C PRO A 280 -21.38 40.53 10.01
N VAL A 281 -21.39 39.93 11.20
CA VAL A 281 -22.62 39.54 11.91
C VAL A 281 -23.41 40.80 12.25
N ASP A 282 -24.61 40.93 11.70
CA ASP A 282 -25.54 42.01 12.05
C ASP A 282 -26.09 41.79 13.46
N LEU A 283 -25.50 42.52 14.43
CA LEU A 283 -25.81 42.43 15.86
C LEU A 283 -27.24 42.88 16.22
N SER A 284 -27.97 43.50 15.27
CA SER A 284 -29.28 44.09 15.52
C SER A 284 -30.43 43.07 15.58
N GLU A 285 -30.24 41.84 15.10
CA GLU A 285 -31.23 40.75 15.18
C GLU A 285 -31.02 39.80 16.38
N THR A 286 -30.13 40.13 17.32
CA THR A 286 -29.87 39.25 18.47
C THR A 286 -30.93 39.42 19.57
N THR A 287 -31.65 38.34 19.90
CA THR A 287 -32.59 38.31 21.03
C THR A 287 -31.82 38.10 22.33
N LYS A 288 -32.01 38.99 23.31
CA LYS A 288 -31.38 38.86 24.65
C LYS A 288 -31.82 37.57 25.33
N ALA A 289 -30.83 36.74 25.70
CA ALA A 289 -31.06 35.54 26.50
C ALA A 289 -31.79 35.89 27.82
N PRO A 290 -32.79 35.09 28.25
CA PRO A 290 -33.51 35.36 29.48
C PRO A 290 -32.55 35.29 30.67
N LYS A 291 -32.50 36.37 31.46
CA LYS A 291 -31.73 36.47 32.71
C LYS A 291 -32.49 35.76 33.83
N GLY A 292 -32.60 34.44 33.73
CA GLY A 292 -33.08 33.59 34.81
C GLY A 292 -31.91 32.80 35.39
N THR A 293 -31.78 32.79 36.72
CA THR A 293 -30.89 31.86 37.43
C THR A 293 -31.23 30.44 36.96
N ARG A 294 -30.32 29.80 36.24
CA ARG A 294 -30.49 28.39 35.84
C ARG A 294 -30.58 27.57 37.12
N SER A 295 -31.66 26.80 37.26
CA SER A 295 -31.81 25.86 38.37
C SER A 295 -30.58 24.95 38.39
N SER A 296 -30.02 24.70 39.57
CA SER A 296 -28.90 23.76 39.69
C SER A 296 -29.36 22.40 39.15
N PRO A 297 -28.51 21.64 38.42
CA PRO A 297 -28.86 20.30 37.93
C PRO A 297 -29.40 19.37 39.02
N ILE A 298 -28.98 19.60 40.26
CA ILE A 298 -29.43 18.86 41.45
C ILE A 298 -30.90 19.19 41.81
N ASP A 299 -31.32 20.45 41.66
CA ASP A 299 -32.72 20.86 41.89
C ASP A 299 -33.65 20.30 40.80
N GLU A 300 -33.19 20.19 39.56
CA GLU A 300 -33.98 19.56 38.49
C GLU A 300 -34.17 18.05 38.74
N LEU A 301 -33.14 17.37 39.23
CA LEU A 301 -33.22 15.95 39.61
C LEU A 301 -34.17 15.74 40.80
N ALA A 302 -34.12 16.60 41.81
CA ALA A 302 -35.03 16.52 42.95
C ALA A 302 -36.51 16.76 42.54
N LYS A 303 -36.74 17.65 41.58
CA LYS A 303 -38.09 17.94 41.04
C LYS A 303 -38.64 16.80 40.18
N ALA A 304 -37.78 16.10 39.43
CA ALA A 304 -38.18 14.99 38.58
C ALA A 304 -38.59 13.73 39.37
N PHE A 305 -38.13 13.58 40.62
CA PHE A 305 -38.39 12.40 41.45
C PHE A 305 -38.91 12.78 42.85
N PRO A 306 -40.21 13.16 42.97
CA PRO A 306 -40.82 13.52 44.25
C PRO A 306 -40.74 12.35 45.24
N GLY A 307 -40.07 12.55 46.38
CA GLY A 307 -39.90 11.53 47.42
C GLY A 307 -38.51 10.87 47.47
N SER A 308 -37.61 11.21 46.54
CA SER A 308 -36.19 10.83 46.62
C SER A 308 -35.41 11.76 47.57
N ARG A 309 -34.42 11.22 48.27
CA ARG A 309 -33.50 11.99 49.13
C ARG A 309 -32.07 11.82 48.64
N ILE A 310 -31.40 12.92 48.32
CA ILE A 310 -29.99 12.92 47.90
C ILE A 310 -29.13 12.62 49.14
N ILE A 311 -28.21 11.67 49.02
CA ILE A 311 -27.23 11.33 50.06
C ILE A 311 -25.85 11.64 49.46
N ASP A 312 -25.19 12.66 49.98
CA ASP A 312 -23.82 13.00 49.60
C ASP A 312 -22.85 12.03 50.31
N ASP A 313 -22.34 11.04 49.59
CA ASP A 313 -21.33 10.13 50.12
C ASP A 313 -19.95 10.81 49.99
N LYS A 314 -19.63 11.71 50.92
CA LYS A 314 -18.26 12.19 51.09
C LYS A 314 -17.46 11.11 51.82
N LYS A 315 -16.76 10.29 51.03
CA LYS A 315 -15.65 9.43 51.47
C LYS A 315 -14.34 9.92 50.88
#